data_AF-A0A920E606-F1
#
_entry.id   AF-A0A920E606-F1
#
_cell.length_a   1.000
_cell.length_b   1.000
_cell.length_c   1.000
_cell.angle_alpha   90.00
_cell.angle_beta   90.00
_cell.angle_gamma   90.00
#
_symmetry.space_group_name_H-M   'P 1'
#
loop_
_entity.id
_entity.type
_entity.pdbx_description
1 polymer ?
#
loop_
_entity_poly.entity_id
_entity_poly.type
_entity_poly.pdbx_seq_one_letter_code
_entity_poly.pdbx_strand_id
1 'polypeptide(L)' 'MNQLLNDYCGGMQEGHKFYGYLPGGASGGLLPSSMANIPLDFGTLEEHGCFIGSGAVVVFLIKMI' A
#
# COMPACT_ATOMS: atom_id res chain seq x y z
N MET A 1 -0.22 -5.09 3.35
CA MET A 1 -0.82 -4.65 2.07
C MET A 1 -1.10 -5.79 1.09
N ASN A 2 -0.17 -6.74 0.88
CA ASN A 2 -0.36 -7.82 -0.12
C ASN A 2 -1.66 -8.61 0.06
N GLN A 3 -2.01 -8.99 1.30
CA GLN A 3 -3.25 -9.69 1.60
C GLN A 3 -4.48 -8.83 1.24
N LEU A 4 -4.51 -7.56 1.66
CA LEU A 4 -5.60 -6.62 1.32
C LEU A 4 -5.78 -6.53 -0.20
N LEU A 5 -4.68 -6.35 -0.94
CA LEU A 5 -4.71 -6.17 -2.39
C LEU A 5 -5.19 -7.42 -3.12
N ASN A 6 -4.63 -8.59 -2.80
CA ASN A 6 -4.84 -9.82 -3.57
C ASN A 6 -6.14 -10.52 -3.17
N ASP A 7 -6.44 -10.58 -1.87
CA ASP A 7 -7.52 -11.43 -1.35
C ASP A 7 -8.84 -10.65 -1.25
N TYR A 8 -8.78 -9.33 -1.04
CA TYR A 8 -9.98 -8.51 -0.83
C TYR A 8 -10.27 -7.51 -1.97
N CYS A 9 -9.24 -7.04 -2.68
CA CYS A 9 -9.42 -6.08 -3.78
C CYS A 9 -9.35 -6.71 -5.18
N GLY A 10 -9.11 -8.03 -5.29
CA GLY A 10 -9.07 -8.74 -6.58
C GLY A 10 -7.76 -8.57 -7.37
N GLY A 11 -6.70 -8.07 -6.74
CA GLY A 11 -5.38 -7.95 -7.34
C GLY A 11 -5.22 -6.78 -8.31
N MET A 12 -4.14 -6.83 -9.11
CA MET A 12 -3.85 -5.80 -10.11
C MET A 12 -4.57 -6.07 -11.44
N GLN A 13 -4.97 -4.99 -12.10
CA GLN A 13 -5.46 -5.05 -13.48
C GLN A 13 -4.38 -5.58 -14.42
N GLU A 14 -4.81 -6.21 -15.51
CA GLU A 14 -3.90 -6.80 -16.49
C GLU A 14 -2.89 -5.78 -17.06
N GLY A 15 -1.63 -6.22 -17.14
CA GLY A 15 -0.52 -5.39 -17.58
C GLY A 15 -0.16 -4.25 -16.63
N HIS A 16 -0.65 -4.25 -15.39
CA HIS A 16 -0.22 -3.31 -14.36
C HIS A 16 0.54 -4.01 -13.23
N LYS A 17 1.52 -3.32 -12.68
CA LYS A 17 2.25 -3.76 -11.49
C LYS A 17 2.03 -2.81 -10.33
N PHE A 18 1.92 -3.40 -9.15
CA PHE A 18 1.89 -2.66 -7.89
C PHE A 18 3.24 -1.98 -7.65
N TYR A 19 3.23 -0.65 -7.52
CA TYR A 19 4.45 0.16 -7.44
C TYR A 19 4.69 0.77 -6.06
N GLY A 20 3.63 1.25 -5.41
CA GLY A 20 3.71 1.85 -4.09
C GLY A 20 2.33 2.19 -3.55
N TYR A 21 2.26 2.61 -2.30
CA TYR A 21 0.98 2.85 -1.63
C TYR A 21 1.10 3.91 -0.53
N LEU A 22 -0.03 4.55 -0.25
CA LEU A 22 -0.22 5.37 0.94
C LEU A 22 -0.99 4.53 1.98
N PRO A 23 -0.38 4.10 3.09
CA PRO A 23 -1.02 3.22 4.07
C PRO A 23 -2.12 3.90 4.92
N GLY A 24 -2.18 5.24 4.93
CA GLY A 24 -3.14 6.02 5.71
C GLY A 24 -3.70 7.23 4.96
N GLY A 25 -3.92 7.09 3.66
CA GLY A 25 -4.39 8.15 2.78
C GLY A 25 -3.30 9.18 2.48
N ALA A 26 -3.68 10.34 1.93
CA ALA A 26 -2.74 11.36 1.47
C ALA A 26 -1.70 11.81 2.53
N SER A 27 -2.06 11.77 3.81
CA SER A 27 -1.20 12.16 4.92
C SER A 27 -0.35 11.02 5.50
N GLY A 28 -0.65 9.75 5.18
CA GLY A 28 -0.07 8.57 5.83
C GLY A 28 1.36 8.21 5.42
N GLY A 29 2.01 9.01 4.58
CA GLY A 29 3.31 8.71 3.98
C GLY A 29 3.21 7.81 2.75
N LEU A 30 4.36 7.53 2.10
CA LEU A 30 4.45 6.74 0.88
C LEU A 30 5.44 5.59 1.06
N LEU A 31 4.99 4.36 0.79
CA LEU A 31 5.82 3.16 0.83
C LEU A 31 5.90 2.50 -0.55
N PRO A 32 7.08 1.97 -0.93
CA PRO A 32 7.21 1.17 -2.14
C PRO A 32 6.53 -0.19 -1.98
N SER A 33 6.15 -0.82 -3.10
CA SER A 33 5.52 -2.15 -3.08
C SER A 33 6.41 -3.25 -2.50
N SER A 34 7.74 -3.07 -2.46
CA SER A 34 8.66 -3.98 -1.78
C SER A 34 8.43 -4.08 -0.26
N MET A 35 7.76 -3.09 0.34
CA MET A 35 7.41 -3.05 1.76
C MET A 35 5.97 -3.50 2.04
N ALA A 36 5.29 -4.13 1.08
CA ALA A 36 3.87 -4.46 1.19
C ALA A 36 3.52 -5.61 2.17
N ASN A 37 4.54 -6.28 2.71
CA ASN A 37 4.40 -7.33 3.73
C ASN A 37 4.42 -6.79 5.16
N ILE A 38 4.74 -5.50 5.36
CA ILE A 38 4.67 -4.88 6.68
C ILE A 38 3.18 -4.83 7.12
N PRO A 39 2.85 -5.22 8.35
CA PRO A 39 1.50 -5.12 8.87
C PRO A 39 0.96 -3.69 8.81
N LEU A 40 -0.29 -3.55 8.34
CA LEU A 40 -1.00 -2.28 8.38
C LEU A 40 -1.67 -2.16 9.76
N ASP A 41 -0.91 -1.68 10.74
CA ASP A 41 -1.36 -1.53 12.12
C ASP A 41 -0.80 -0.24 12.75
N PHE A 42 -1.41 0.23 13.83
CA PHE A 42 -0.94 1.40 14.58
C PHE A 42 0.48 1.17 15.12
N GLY A 43 1.32 2.20 15.06
CA GLY A 43 2.72 2.15 15.50
C GLY A 43 3.69 1.40 14.58
N THR A 44 3.22 0.43 13.79
CA THR A 44 4.10 -0.46 12.99
C THR A 44 4.86 0.30 11.89
N LEU A 45 4.25 1.32 11.30
CA LEU A 45 4.80 2.03 10.14
C LEU A 45 5.61 3.29 10.50
N GLU A 46 5.64 3.67 11.79
CA GLU A 46 6.24 4.92 12.26
C GLU A 46 7.76 4.96 12.03
N GLU A 47 8.44 3.81 12.13
CA GLU A 47 9.88 3.68 11.82
C GLU A 47 10.21 4.00 10.35
N HIS A 48 9.21 3.99 9.48
CA HIS A 48 9.30 4.36 8.07
C HIS A 48 8.71 5.74 7.77
N GLY A 49 8.42 6.54 8.81
CA GLY A 49 7.79 7.86 8.67
C GLY A 49 6.36 7.79 8.11
N CYS A 50 5.70 6.65 8.26
CA CYS A 50 4.35 6.39 7.75
C CYS A 50 3.40 6.02 8.89
N PHE A 51 2.09 6.12 8.65
CA PHE A 51 1.07 5.72 9.63
C PHE A 51 -0.24 5.35 8.93
N ILE A 52 -1.08 4.57 9.61
CA ILE A 52 -2.35 4.06 9.04
C ILE A 52 -3.50 5.07 9.08
N GLY A 53 -3.45 6.04 10.01
CA GLY A 53 -4.47 7.09 10.11
C GLY A 53 -5.88 6.52 10.29
N SER A 54 -6.83 6.98 9.46
CA SER A 54 -8.21 6.48 9.46
C SER A 54 -8.41 5.15 8.71
N GLY A 55 -7.34 4.54 8.19
CA GLY A 55 -7.38 3.28 7.44
C GLY A 55 -7.68 3.43 5.94
N ALA A 56 -7.69 4.66 5.41
CA ALA A 56 -7.74 4.86 3.96
C ALA A 56 -6.43 4.39 3.31
N VAL A 57 -6.51 3.65 2.20
CA VAL A 57 -5.33 3.19 1.46
C VAL A 57 -5.43 3.61 0.01
N VAL A 58 -4.33 4.15 -0.52
CA VAL A 58 -4.22 4.54 -1.95
C VAL A 58 -3.12 3.72 -2.60
N VAL A 59 -3.40 3.10 -3.74
CA VAL A 59 -2.45 2.25 -4.48
C VAL A 59 -1.98 2.95 -5.75
N PHE A 60 -0.67 2.98 -5.96
CA PHE A 60 -0.03 3.42 -7.19
C PHE A 60 0.41 2.21 -8.01
N LEU A 61 0.19 2.30 -9.31
CA LEU A 61 0.50 1.26 -10.29
C LEU A 61 1.34 1.81 -11.43
N ILE A 62 2.08 0.92 -12.09
CA ILE A 62 2.76 1.19 -13.36
C ILE A 62 2.19 0.27 -14.43
N LYS A 63 1.83 0.83 -15.59
CA LYS A 63 1.49 0.05 -16.78
C LYS A 63 2.77 -0.51 -17.39
N MET A 64 2.81 -1.82 -17.58
CA MET A 64 3.82 -2.49 -18.37
C MET A 64 3.42 -2.40 -19.85
N ILE A 65 4.31 -1.78 -20.64
CA ILE A 65 4.24 -1.72 -22.10
C ILE A 65 4.99 -2.90 -22.73
#